data_AF-A0A957L276-F1
#
_entry.id   AF-A0A957L276-F1
#
_cell.length_a   1.000
_cell.length_b   1.000
_cell.length_c   1.000
_cell.angle_alpha   90.00
_cell.angle_beta   90.00
_cell.angle_gamma   90.00
#
_symmetry.space_group_name_H-M   'P 1'
#
loop_
_entity.id
_entity.type
_entity.pdbx_description
1 polymer ?
#
loop_
_entity_poly.entity_id
_entity_poly.type
_entity_poly.pdbx_seq_one_letter_code
_entity_poly.pdbx_strand_id
1 'polypeptide(L)'
;MNAVLQVIYQNVLPIFLVASLGFFLRRQMGVDTKMVSRVAFYGFSPCLVFSSLVSATVTPSILNEIVIFATINIVLLAAIGWLGSKLLRLSRVDGAAVTLA
;
A
#
# COMPACT_ATOMS: atom_id res chain seq x y z
N MET A 1 -13.66 24.14 4.65
CA MET A 1 -12.74 24.35 3.52
C MET A 1 -11.26 24.13 3.87
N ASN A 2 -10.90 23.29 4.86
CA ASN A 2 -9.48 23.05 5.22
C ASN A 2 -9.07 21.56 5.21
N ALA A 3 -10.02 20.63 5.12
CA ALA A 3 -9.73 19.19 5.18
C ALA A 3 -8.86 18.72 4.01
N VAL A 4 -9.11 19.23 2.79
CA VAL A 4 -8.32 18.84 1.60
C VAL A 4 -6.87 19.31 1.73
N LEU A 5 -6.65 20.56 2.15
CA LEU A 5 -5.30 21.09 2.39
C LEU A 5 -4.58 20.33 3.51
N GLN A 6 -5.29 19.93 4.56
CA GLN A 6 -4.72 19.16 5.66
C GLN A 6 -4.32 17.75 5.22
N VAL A 7 -5.13 17.06 4.40
CA VAL A 7 -4.77 15.74 3.85
C VAL A 7 -3.56 15.84 2.92
N ILE A 8 -3.48 16.88 2.10
CA ILE A 8 -2.32 17.12 1.23
C ILE A 8 -1.05 17.31 2.07
N TYR A 9 -1.10 18.14 3.12
CA TYR A 9 0.07 18.39 3.96
C TYR A 9 0.45 17.20 4.85
N GLN A 10 -0.52 16.50 5.43
CA GLN A 10 -0.26 15.41 6.38
C GLN A 10 0.06 14.07 5.71
N ASN A 11 -0.48 13.80 4.53
CA ASN A 11 -0.30 12.52 3.85
C ASN A 11 0.51 12.68 2.56
N VAL A 12 0.10 13.56 1.65
CA VAL A 12 0.69 13.63 0.31
C VAL A 12 2.11 14.19 0.34
N LEU A 13 2.32 15.29 1.07
CA LEU A 13 3.60 15.97 1.17
C LEU A 13 4.73 15.08 1.77
N PRO A 14 4.54 14.37 2.89
CA PRO A 14 5.57 13.47 3.40
C PRO A 14 5.84 12.29 2.46
N ILE A 15 4.82 11.71 1.82
CA ILE A 15 5.03 10.65 0.81
C ILE A 15 5.88 11.17 -0.35
N PHE A 16 5.59 12.39 -0.83
CA PHE A 16 6.36 13.04 -1.90
C PHE A 16 7.80 13.34 -1.48
N LEU A 17 8.03 13.77 -0.24
CA LEU A 17 9.37 14.01 0.28
C LEU A 17 10.18 12.71 0.36
N VAL A 18 9.60 11.64 0.89
CA VAL A 18 10.24 10.32 0.94
C VAL A 18 10.55 9.81 -0.47
N ALA A 19 9.61 9.93 -1.41
CA ALA A 19 9.83 9.54 -2.80
C ALA A 19 10.94 10.36 -3.48
N SER A 20 10.96 11.67 -3.24
CA SER A 20 11.97 12.58 -3.79
C SER A 20 13.35 12.33 -3.21
N LEU A 21 13.44 12.03 -1.90
CA LEU A 21 14.67 11.58 -1.25
C LEU A 21 15.16 10.27 -1.87
N GLY A 22 14.28 9.27 -2.05
CA GLY A 22 14.62 8.02 -2.71
C GLY A 22 15.15 8.22 -4.14
N PHE A 23 14.57 9.16 -4.89
CA PHE A 23 15.05 9.54 -6.23
C PHE A 23 16.43 10.22 -6.17
N PHE A 24 16.64 11.14 -5.23
CA PHE A 24 17.89 11.86 -5.08
C PHE A 24 19.03 10.94 -4.61
N LEU A 25 18.76 10.02 -3.68
CA LEU A 25 19.69 8.97 -3.26
C LEU A 25 20.08 8.06 -4.42
N ARG A 26 19.10 7.65 -5.25
CA ARG A 26 19.37 6.86 -6.46
C ARG A 26 20.28 7.62 -7.43
N ARG A 27 20.02 8.92 -7.63
CA ARG A 27 20.75 9.77 -8.57
C ARG A 27 22.17 10.11 -8.11
N GLN A 28 22.41 10.30 -6.81
CA GLN A 28 23.75 10.65 -6.31
C GLN A 28 24.63 9.44 -5.97
N MET A 29 24.07 8.37 -5.41
CA MET A 29 24.87 7.24 -4.89
C MET A 29 24.88 6.02 -5.81
N GLY A 30 24.18 6.06 -6.96
CA GLY A 30 24.13 4.93 -7.90
C GLY A 30 23.55 3.66 -7.29
N VAL A 31 22.75 3.79 -6.20
CA VAL A 31 22.20 2.65 -5.47
C VAL A 31 21.31 1.86 -6.40
N ASP A 32 21.66 0.61 -6.62
CA ASP A 32 20.87 -0.33 -7.40
C ASP A 32 19.49 -0.43 -6.74
N THR A 33 18.43 -0.14 -7.49
CA THR A 33 17.04 -0.12 -7.00
C THR A 33 16.67 -1.46 -6.35
N LYS A 34 17.37 -2.55 -6.70
CA LYS A 34 17.24 -3.87 -6.08
C LYS A 34 17.67 -3.91 -4.61
N MET A 35 18.68 -3.15 -4.18
CA MET A 35 19.14 -3.13 -2.79
C MET A 35 18.18 -2.35 -1.90
N VAL A 36 17.75 -1.16 -2.32
CA VAL A 36 16.74 -0.36 -1.59
C VAL A 36 15.43 -1.13 -1.47
N SER A 37 15.00 -1.74 -2.57
CA SER A 37 13.81 -2.61 -2.59
C SER A 37 13.98 -3.79 -1.62
N ARG A 38 15.14 -4.48 -1.61
CA ARG A 38 15.40 -5.54 -0.61
C ARG A 38 15.34 -5.05 0.82
N VAL A 39 15.97 -3.92 1.16
CA VAL A 39 15.93 -3.40 2.54
C VAL A 39 14.50 -2.98 2.92
N ALA A 40 13.73 -2.43 1.99
CA ALA A 40 12.33 -2.10 2.22
C ALA A 40 11.45 -3.35 2.43
N PHE A 41 11.55 -4.34 1.54
CA PHE A 41 10.74 -5.54 1.62
C PHE A 41 11.19 -6.51 2.71
N TYR A 42 12.49 -6.66 2.95
CA TYR A 42 13.01 -7.63 3.93
C TYR A 42 13.32 -7.02 5.30
N GLY A 43 13.59 -5.72 5.39
CA GLY A 43 13.86 -5.04 6.66
C GLY A 43 12.64 -4.28 7.18
N PHE A 44 12.10 -3.38 6.36
CA PHE A 44 10.97 -2.55 6.79
C PHE A 44 9.65 -3.33 6.88
N SER A 45 9.36 -4.28 6.00
CA SER A 45 8.14 -5.10 6.11
C SER A 45 8.02 -5.81 7.47
N PRO A 46 8.99 -6.62 7.93
CA PRO A 46 8.86 -7.27 9.24
C PRO A 46 8.86 -6.27 10.39
N CYS A 47 9.61 -5.16 10.30
CA CYS A 47 9.51 -4.09 11.30
C CYS A 47 8.12 -3.44 11.33
N LEU A 48 7.47 -3.28 10.19
CA LEU A 48 6.11 -2.73 10.10
C LEU A 48 5.09 -3.69 10.68
N VAL A 49 5.20 -4.97 10.33
CA VAL A 49 4.34 -6.03 10.89
C VAL A 49 4.52 -6.10 12.41
N PHE A 50 5.77 -6.07 12.90
CA PHE A 50 6.08 -6.10 14.32
C PHE A 50 5.62 -4.84 15.06
N SER A 51 5.87 -3.66 14.49
CA SER A 51 5.40 -2.38 15.03
C SER A 51 3.87 -2.31 15.07
N SER A 52 3.20 -2.82 14.03
CA SER A 52 1.76 -2.95 13.97
C SER A 52 1.24 -3.94 15.04
N LEU A 53 1.90 -5.08 15.22
CA LEU A 53 1.56 -6.07 16.25
C LEU A 53 1.72 -5.54 17.68
N VAL A 54 2.79 -4.78 17.95
CA VAL A 54 3.10 -4.26 19.29
C VAL A 54 2.29 -3.01 19.63
N SER A 55 2.02 -2.16 18.64
CA SER A 55 1.23 -0.92 18.82
C SER A 55 -0.27 -1.18 18.75
N ALA A 56 -0.69 -2.34 18.24
CA ALA A 56 -2.07 -2.78 18.32
C ALA A 56 -2.39 -3.02 19.80
N THR A 57 -3.01 -2.04 20.45
CA THR A 57 -3.76 -2.25 21.69
C THR A 57 -4.95 -3.11 21.36
N VAL A 58 -4.74 -4.43 21.34
CA VAL A 58 -5.71 -5.43 20.91
C VAL A 58 -6.80 -5.58 21.96
N THR A 59 -7.89 -4.83 21.82
CA THR A 59 -9.18 -5.27 22.34
C THR A 59 -9.75 -6.28 21.33
N PRO A 60 -10.00 -7.55 21.71
CA PRO A 60 -10.40 -8.61 20.78
C PRO A 60 -11.64 -8.28 19.92
N SER A 61 -12.54 -7.42 20.42
CA SER A 61 -13.73 -6.97 19.70
C SER A 61 -13.40 -6.09 18.49
N ILE A 62 -12.42 -5.18 18.62
CA ILE A 62 -12.04 -4.23 17.56
C ILE A 62 -11.27 -4.97 16.44
N LEU A 63 -10.46 -5.97 16.79
CA LEU A 63 -9.77 -6.79 15.79
C LEU A 63 -10.73 -7.49 14.84
N ASN A 64 -11.82 -8.06 15.36
CA ASN A 64 -12.77 -8.77 14.52
C ASN A 64 -13.48 -7.84 13.53
N GLU A 65 -13.86 -6.64 13.98
CA GLU A 65 -14.47 -5.63 13.10
C GLU A 65 -13.50 -5.18 12.01
N ILE A 66 -12.24 -4.92 12.34
CA ILE A 66 -11.21 -4.53 11.36
C ILE A 66 -10.96 -5.65 10.36
N VAL A 67 -10.82 -6.90 10.82
CA VAL A 67 -10.56 -8.05 9.93
C VAL A 67 -11.74 -8.29 8.99
N ILE A 68 -12.97 -8.26 9.50
CA ILE A 68 -14.18 -8.43 8.67
C ILE A 68 -14.28 -7.29 7.67
N PHE A 69 -14.11 -6.04 8.11
CA PHE A 69 -14.17 -4.87 7.23
C PHE A 69 -13.10 -4.92 6.14
N ALA A 70 -11.85 -5.20 6.50
CA ALA A 70 -10.74 -5.32 5.55
C ALA A 70 -10.98 -6.45 4.55
N THR A 71 -11.45 -7.61 5.03
CA THR A 71 -11.75 -8.77 4.17
C THR A 71 -12.86 -8.44 3.17
N ILE A 72 -13.95 -7.84 3.64
CA ILE A 72 -15.06 -7.41 2.77
C ILE A 72 -14.55 -6.39 1.74
N ASN A 73 -13.74 -5.42 2.16
CA ASN A 73 -13.20 -4.39 1.28
C ASN A 73 -12.32 -4.99 0.17
N ILE A 74 -11.40 -5.89 0.54
CA ILE A 74 -10.55 -6.60 -0.41
C ILE A 74 -11.38 -7.44 -1.38
N VAL A 75 -12.38 -8.18 -0.89
CA VAL A 75 -13.27 -8.98 -1.74
C VAL A 75 -14.08 -8.09 -2.68
N LEU A 76 -14.53 -6.93 -2.22
CA LEU A 76 -15.30 -5.98 -3.03
C LEU A 76 -14.44 -5.38 -4.14
N LEU A 77 -13.22 -4.96 -3.82
CA LEU A 77 -12.26 -4.46 -4.80
C LEU A 77 -11.89 -5.54 -5.82
N ALA A 78 -11.61 -6.76 -5.35
CA ALA A 78 -11.34 -7.91 -6.22
C ALA A 78 -12.53 -8.24 -7.13
N ALA A 79 -13.76 -8.17 -6.60
CA ALA A 79 -14.98 -8.38 -7.37
C ALA A 79 -15.17 -7.29 -8.43
N ILE A 80 -14.95 -6.02 -8.09
CA ILE A 80 -15.00 -4.89 -9.03
C ILE A 80 -13.96 -5.07 -10.13
N GLY A 81 -12.72 -5.42 -9.77
CA GLY A 81 -11.65 -5.69 -10.73
C GLY A 81 -11.97 -6.86 -11.65
N TRP A 82 -12.55 -7.93 -11.10
CA TRP A 82 -12.98 -9.09 -11.88
C TRP A 82 -14.13 -8.75 -12.83
N LEU A 83 -15.15 -8.03 -12.37
CA LEU A 83 -16.27 -7.54 -13.20
C LEU A 83 -15.79 -6.59 -14.30
N GLY A 84 -14.87 -5.67 -13.98
CA GLY A 84 -14.24 -4.77 -14.93
C GLY A 84 -13.45 -5.51 -16.00
N SER A 85 -12.64 -6.50 -15.60
CA SER A 85 -11.87 -7.33 -16.53
C SER A 85 -12.77 -8.13 -17.49
N LYS A 86 -13.92 -8.60 -17.00
CA LYS A 86 -14.90 -9.36 -17.77
C LYS A 86 -15.69 -8.48 -18.73
N LEU A 87 -16.00 -7.24 -18.35
CA LEU A 87 -16.75 -6.29 -19.18
C LEU A 87 -15.89 -5.65 -20.28
N LEU A 88 -14.57 -5.44 -20.03
CA LEU A 88 -13.65 -4.85 -21.00
C LEU A 88 -13.02 -5.84 -22.00
N ARG A 89 -13.27 -7.16 -21.91
CA ARG A 89 -12.64 -8.20 -22.76
C ARG A 89 -11.10 -8.04 -22.89
N LEU A 90 -10.45 -7.58 -21.82
CA LEU A 90 -9.01 -7.40 -21.81
C LEU A 90 -8.31 -8.77 -21.78
N SER A 91 -7.30 -8.93 -22.62
CA SER A 91 -6.56 -10.19 -22.79
C SER A 91 -5.99 -10.69 -21.45
N ARG A 92 -5.79 -12.01 -21.34
CA ARG A 92 -5.45 -12.78 -20.11
C ARG A 92 -4.30 -12.22 -19.25
N VAL A 93 -3.51 -11.28 -19.77
CA VAL A 93 -2.33 -10.69 -19.10
C VAL A 93 -2.69 -9.45 -18.26
N ASP A 94 -3.72 -8.67 -18.65
CA ASP A 94 -4.08 -7.43 -17.93
C ASP A 94 -5.10 -7.67 -16.79
N GLY A 95 -5.90 -8.74 -16.89
CA GLY A 95 -6.88 -9.08 -15.86
C GLY A 95 -6.25 -9.48 -14.52
N ALA A 96 -5.05 -10.04 -14.53
CA ALA A 96 -4.30 -10.42 -13.33
C ALA A 96 -3.68 -9.21 -12.61
N ALA A 97 -3.42 -8.12 -13.32
CA ALA A 97 -2.88 -6.91 -12.71
C ALA A 97 -3.95 -6.12 -11.94
N VAL A 98 -5.21 -6.17 -12.38
CA VAL A 98 -6.32 -5.44 -11.76
C VAL A 98 -6.92 -6.18 -10.56
N THR A 99 -6.76 -7.51 -10.48
CA THR A 99 -7.26 -8.31 -9.34
C THR A 99 -6.25 -8.46 -8.20
N LEU A 100 -4.97 -8.11 -8.43
CA LEU A 100 -3.88 -8.19 -7.44
C LEU A 100 -3.33 -6.82 -7.01
N ALA A 101 -3.88 -5.71 -7.52
CA ALA A 101 -3.58 -4.35 -7.08
C ALA A 101 -4.60 -3.89 -6.04
#